data_AF-A0A177CMN4-F1
#
_entry.id   AF-A0A177CMN4-F1
#
_cell.length_a   1.000
_cell.length_b   1.000
_cell.length_c   1.000
_cell.angle_alpha   90.00
_cell.angle_beta   90.00
_cell.angle_gamma   90.00
#
_symmetry.space_group_name_H-M   'P 1'
#
loop_
_entity.id
_entity.type
_entity.pdbx_description
1 polymer ?
#
loop_
_entity_poly.entity_id
_entity_poly.type
_entity_poly.pdbx_seq_one_letter_code
_entity_poly.pdbx_strand_id
1 'polypeptide(L)'
;MDDEWQTTALGSRHMHNRVQNKSSRKYRPFDVHKTFGSYSCKWAAGKRRDDNHDDENDITLELYRLSPHGEGVLGEIRFPRALDAAVVLSGSRASLDKTVRGIEVDSDEEDDEETQSEEKNESGSDERDAEDPVDDREFEEEPARFRKFEKNSFREPKFWIRWNGMTEGAEVVTSDLGYVVFSGNECRNFKGTITCEALGWKDAAISGRKVSGRAPSDVPINWNGKTL
;
A
#
# COMPACT_ATOMS: atom_id res chain seq x y z
N MET A 1 6.71 30.17 69.51
CA MET A 1 7.70 30.40 68.44
C MET A 1 8.11 29.02 67.95
N ASP A 2 7.31 28.35 67.11
CA ASP A 2 7.66 27.05 66.47
C ASP A 2 6.61 26.57 65.44
N ASP A 3 5.96 27.46 64.66
CA ASP A 3 4.91 27.05 63.67
C ASP A 3 5.15 27.56 62.23
N GLU A 4 6.33 28.09 61.91
CA GLU A 4 6.65 28.57 60.53
C GLU A 4 7.22 27.48 59.60
N TRP A 5 7.69 26.35 60.14
CA TRP A 5 8.17 25.23 59.32
C TRP A 5 7.04 24.33 58.81
N GLN A 6 5.90 24.28 59.51
CA GLN A 6 4.72 23.50 59.08
C GLN A 6 3.95 24.17 57.93
N THR A 7 3.87 25.50 57.91
CA THR A 7 3.16 26.27 56.88
C THR A 7 3.90 26.29 55.54
N THR A 8 5.24 26.16 55.55
CA THR A 8 6.04 26.07 54.32
C THR A 8 5.95 24.69 53.65
N ALA A 9 5.72 23.62 54.42
CA ALA A 9 5.64 22.25 53.89
C ALA A 9 4.31 21.94 53.16
N LEU A 10 3.24 22.69 53.45
CA LEU A 10 1.90 22.46 52.87
C LEU A 10 1.51 23.46 51.77
N GLY A 11 2.31 24.51 51.53
CA GLY A 11 2.02 25.56 50.55
C GLY A 11 2.36 25.22 49.10
N SER A 12 3.14 24.16 48.83
CA SER A 12 3.55 23.79 47.47
C SER A 12 2.74 22.61 46.90
N ARG A 13 1.43 22.81 46.82
CA ARG A 13 0.58 22.03 45.90
C ARG A 13 -0.07 22.99 44.93
N HIS A 14 0.75 23.48 44.00
CA HIS A 14 0.27 24.00 42.74
C HIS A 14 -0.38 22.83 41.98
N MET A 15 -1.68 22.64 42.17
CA MET A 15 -2.49 21.69 41.40
C MET A 15 -2.67 22.21 39.97
N HIS A 16 -1.60 22.14 39.18
CA HIS A 16 -1.68 22.11 37.73
C HIS A 16 -1.78 20.65 37.28
N ASN A 17 -2.87 19.99 37.69
CA ASN A 17 -3.41 18.91 36.87
C ASN A 17 -4.53 19.47 36.01
N ARG A 18 -4.23 20.56 35.28
CA ARG A 18 -4.91 20.81 34.03
C ARG A 18 -4.42 19.70 33.12
N VAL A 19 -5.12 18.57 33.18
CA VAL A 19 -5.25 17.67 32.04
C VAL A 19 -5.77 18.56 30.93
N GLN A 20 -4.84 19.21 30.22
CA GLN A 20 -5.05 19.51 28.83
C GLN A 20 -5.33 18.13 28.27
N ASN A 21 -6.61 17.81 28.13
CA ASN A 21 -7.09 16.99 27.03
C ASN A 21 -6.57 17.71 25.78
N LYS A 22 -5.27 17.53 25.49
CA LYS A 22 -4.77 17.47 24.14
C LYS A 22 -5.64 16.39 23.57
N SER A 23 -6.71 16.82 22.91
CA SER A 23 -7.64 15.97 22.18
C SER A 23 -6.73 14.93 21.57
N SER A 24 -6.81 13.69 22.05
CA SER A 24 -6.07 12.60 21.45
C SER A 24 -6.41 12.76 19.98
N ARG A 25 -5.40 13.05 19.13
CA ARG A 25 -5.62 13.05 17.69
C ARG A 25 -6.21 11.68 17.46
N LYS A 26 -7.53 11.62 17.26
CA LYS A 26 -8.28 10.36 17.28
C LYS A 26 -7.52 9.46 16.34
N TYR A 27 -6.90 8.42 16.90
CA TYR A 27 -6.01 7.56 16.15
C TYR A 27 -6.93 6.82 15.20
N ARG A 28 -7.09 7.35 13.99
CA ARG A 28 -7.98 6.76 12.99
C ARG A 28 -7.36 5.41 12.63
N PRO A 29 -8.16 4.34 12.54
CA PRO A 29 -7.67 3.08 12.01
C PRO A 29 -7.03 3.33 10.64
N PHE A 30 -6.03 2.52 10.31
CA PHE A 30 -5.43 2.58 8.99
C PHE A 30 -6.48 2.23 7.94
N ASP A 31 -6.57 3.06 6.92
CA ASP A 31 -7.46 2.89 5.78
C ASP A 31 -6.59 2.84 4.52
N VAL A 32 -6.61 1.70 3.81
CA VAL A 32 -5.76 1.46 2.64
C VAL A 32 -6.08 2.42 1.49
N HIS A 33 -7.32 2.93 1.39
CA HIS A 33 -7.68 3.93 0.37
C HIS A 33 -6.93 5.24 0.56
N LYS A 34 -6.44 5.52 1.77
CA LYS A 34 -5.58 6.69 2.01
C LYS A 34 -4.24 6.57 1.30
N THR A 35 -3.84 5.40 0.81
CA THR A 35 -2.65 5.25 -0.03
C THR A 35 -2.86 5.76 -1.46
N PHE A 36 -4.09 5.81 -1.99
CA PHE A 36 -4.32 6.09 -3.41
C PHE A 36 -4.08 7.55 -3.80
N GLY A 37 -3.39 7.75 -4.92
CA GLY A 37 -3.06 9.04 -5.49
C GLY A 37 -1.60 9.18 -5.86
N SER A 38 -1.20 10.43 -6.05
CA SER A 38 0.04 10.84 -6.68
C SER A 38 1.07 11.26 -5.63
N TYR A 39 2.29 10.75 -5.72
CA TYR A 39 3.40 11.06 -4.82
C TYR A 39 4.58 11.62 -5.61
N SER A 40 5.10 12.76 -5.18
CA SER A 40 6.40 13.27 -5.60
C SER A 40 7.47 12.64 -4.71
N CYS A 41 8.47 12.04 -5.34
CA CYS A 41 9.47 11.20 -4.70
C CYS A 41 10.87 11.82 -4.83
N LYS A 42 11.67 11.62 -3.79
CA LYS A 42 13.09 11.94 -3.73
C LYS A 42 13.88 10.65 -3.63
N TRP A 43 14.98 10.61 -4.36
CA TRP A 43 15.87 9.46 -4.45
C TRP A 43 17.30 9.87 -4.12
N ALA A 44 17.88 9.21 -3.12
CA ALA A 44 19.17 9.63 -2.60
C ALA A 44 20.37 9.29 -3.51
N ALA A 45 20.28 8.23 -4.33
CA ALA A 45 21.39 7.76 -5.15
C ALA A 45 21.52 8.46 -6.53
N GLY A 46 20.59 9.35 -6.87
CA GLY A 46 20.43 9.96 -8.20
C GLY A 46 21.06 11.35 -8.33
N LYS A 47 21.69 11.83 -7.25
CA LYS A 47 22.34 13.14 -7.19
C LYS A 47 23.66 13.21 -7.99
N ARG A 48 23.85 12.37 -9.00
CA ARG A 48 25.11 12.24 -9.78
C ARG A 48 24.99 12.61 -11.26
N ARG A 49 23.83 13.08 -11.74
CA ARG A 49 23.68 13.58 -13.13
C ARG A 49 22.98 14.94 -13.12
N ASP A 50 23.79 15.97 -13.36
CA ASP A 50 23.48 17.38 -13.64
C ASP A 50 22.68 18.18 -12.59
N ASP A 51 23.42 19.02 -11.88
CA ASP A 51 22.99 19.96 -10.84
C ASP A 51 22.25 21.20 -11.39
N ASN A 52 21.62 21.14 -12.58
CA ASN A 52 21.19 22.38 -13.25
C ASN A 52 19.90 22.33 -14.10
N HIS A 53 18.94 21.45 -13.82
CA HIS A 53 17.64 21.52 -14.49
C HIS A 53 16.45 21.39 -13.53
N ASP A 54 15.63 22.44 -13.55
CA ASP A 54 14.33 22.63 -12.89
C ASP A 54 13.38 21.44 -13.02
N ASP A 55 12.61 21.18 -11.94
CA ASP A 55 11.25 20.62 -11.74
C ASP A 55 10.65 19.53 -12.67
N GLU A 56 11.22 19.21 -13.83
CA GLU A 56 10.65 18.32 -14.86
C GLU A 56 11.16 16.87 -14.74
N ASN A 57 12.09 16.61 -13.82
CA ASN A 57 12.64 15.27 -13.55
C ASN A 57 12.26 14.74 -12.16
N ASP A 58 11.07 15.11 -11.68
CA ASP A 58 10.57 14.59 -10.41
C ASP A 58 10.14 13.12 -10.55
N ILE A 59 10.65 12.28 -9.65
CA ILE A 59 10.27 10.88 -9.57
C ILE A 59 8.83 10.83 -9.08
N THR A 60 7.99 10.07 -9.75
CA THR A 60 6.56 9.96 -9.41
C THR A 60 6.21 8.54 -9.03
N LEU A 61 5.36 8.40 -8.01
CA LEU A 61 4.71 7.15 -7.65
C LEU A 61 3.21 7.41 -7.65
N GLU A 62 2.48 6.67 -8.47
CA GLU A 62 1.03 6.70 -8.55
C GLU A 62 0.48 5.39 -7.99
N LEU A 63 -0.49 5.48 -7.08
CA LEU A 63 -1.19 4.33 -6.51
C LEU A 63 -2.67 4.42 -6.87
N TYR A 64 -3.19 3.45 -7.62
CA TYR A 64 -4.47 3.58 -8.30
C TYR A 64 -5.61 2.84 -7.61
N ARG A 65 -5.43 1.54 -7.30
CA ARG A 65 -6.50 0.66 -6.81
C ARG A 65 -5.95 -0.53 -6.04
N LEU A 66 -6.84 -1.35 -5.48
CA LEU A 66 -6.47 -2.67 -4.96
C LEU A 66 -6.38 -3.69 -6.11
N SER A 67 -5.61 -4.76 -5.89
CA SER A 67 -5.69 -5.96 -6.73
C SER A 67 -7.08 -6.58 -6.65
N PRO A 68 -7.49 -7.41 -7.63
CA PRO A 68 -8.82 -8.04 -7.65
C PRO A 68 -9.16 -8.78 -6.34
N HIS A 69 -8.20 -9.48 -5.74
CA HIS A 69 -8.40 -10.18 -4.47
C HIS A 69 -8.23 -9.29 -3.22
N GLY A 70 -7.94 -8.01 -3.40
CA GLY A 70 -7.76 -7.06 -2.30
C GLY A 70 -6.53 -7.31 -1.44
N GLU A 71 -5.54 -8.03 -1.95
CA GLU A 71 -4.34 -8.43 -1.21
C GLU A 71 -3.13 -7.51 -1.49
N GLY A 72 -3.23 -6.67 -2.51
CA GLY A 72 -2.21 -5.68 -2.84
C GLY A 72 -2.81 -4.36 -3.33
N VAL A 73 -1.96 -3.34 -3.39
CA VAL A 73 -2.24 -2.04 -4.02
C VAL A 73 -1.44 -2.00 -5.33
N LEU A 74 -2.11 -1.66 -6.43
CA LEU A 74 -1.53 -1.54 -7.76
C LEU A 74 -1.22 -0.08 -8.08
N GLY A 75 -0.12 0.14 -8.78
CA GLY A 75 0.34 1.47 -9.14
C GLY A 75 1.45 1.46 -10.17
N GLU A 76 2.06 2.62 -10.38
CA GLU A 76 3.23 2.81 -11.24
C GLU A 76 4.26 3.73 -10.56
N ILE A 77 5.53 3.47 -10.82
CA ILE A 77 6.64 4.32 -10.42
C ILE A 77 7.46 4.70 -11.65
N ARG A 78 7.73 6.00 -11.77
CA ARG A 78 8.52 6.55 -12.87
C ARG A 78 9.73 7.29 -12.31
N PHE A 79 10.90 6.79 -12.69
CA PHE A 79 12.19 7.47 -12.59
C PHE A 79 12.51 8.05 -13.97
N PRO A 80 12.48 9.39 -14.11
CA PRO A 80 12.79 10.03 -15.38
C PRO A 80 14.12 9.53 -15.93
N ARG A 81 14.09 9.05 -17.18
CA ARG A 81 15.28 8.56 -17.91
C ARG A 81 16.03 7.44 -17.19
N ALA A 82 15.32 6.60 -16.42
CA ALA A 82 15.95 5.47 -15.77
C ALA A 82 15.03 4.25 -15.71
N LEU A 83 13.78 4.43 -15.29
CA LEU A 83 12.86 3.32 -15.05
C LEU A 83 11.41 3.79 -15.19
N ASP A 84 10.62 3.08 -15.99
CA ASP A 84 9.15 3.14 -15.94
C ASP A 84 8.64 1.75 -15.58
N ALA A 85 7.90 1.64 -14.48
CA ALA A 85 7.54 0.35 -13.90
C ALA A 85 6.17 0.35 -13.25
N ALA A 86 5.45 -0.75 -13.45
CA ALA A 86 4.33 -1.12 -12.62
C ALA A 86 4.81 -1.53 -11.22
N VAL A 87 3.99 -1.27 -10.20
CA VAL A 87 4.28 -1.64 -8.82
C VAL A 87 3.10 -2.36 -8.17
N VAL A 88 3.42 -3.36 -7.36
CA VAL A 88 2.49 -4.04 -6.44
C VAL A 88 2.99 -3.85 -5.02
N LEU A 89 2.14 -3.27 -4.17
CA LEU A 89 2.39 -3.08 -2.74
C LEU A 89 1.57 -4.08 -1.95
N SER A 90 2.14 -4.69 -0.90
CA SER A 90 1.37 -5.51 0.03
C SER A 90 1.90 -5.44 1.47
N GLY A 91 1.02 -5.63 2.45
CA GLY A 91 1.36 -5.58 3.87
C GLY A 91 2.29 -6.72 4.35
N SER A 92 2.51 -7.76 3.56
CA SER A 92 3.45 -8.85 3.87
C SER A 92 4.10 -9.42 2.61
N ARG A 93 5.26 -10.08 2.74
CA ARG A 93 5.91 -10.76 1.62
C ARG A 93 5.07 -11.90 1.06
N ALA A 94 4.44 -12.70 1.92
CA ALA A 94 3.60 -13.81 1.49
C ALA A 94 2.40 -13.34 0.65
N SER A 95 1.76 -12.24 1.06
CA SER A 95 0.67 -11.64 0.30
C SER A 95 1.15 -10.95 -0.97
N LEU A 96 2.35 -10.35 -0.97
CA LEU A 96 2.97 -9.82 -2.19
C LEU A 96 3.21 -10.92 -3.22
N ASP A 97 3.86 -12.02 -2.81
CA ASP A 97 4.16 -13.14 -3.70
C ASP A 97 2.89 -13.79 -4.24
N LYS A 98 1.86 -13.95 -3.40
CA LYS A 98 0.55 -14.47 -3.82
C LYS A 98 -0.12 -13.54 -4.85
N THR A 99 -0.11 -12.23 -4.61
CA THR A 99 -0.74 -11.25 -5.52
C THR A 99 -0.03 -11.24 -6.88
N VAL A 100 1.31 -11.25 -6.86
CA VAL A 100 2.11 -11.26 -8.10
C VAL A 100 1.90 -12.54 -8.89
N ARG A 101 1.83 -13.71 -8.21
CA ARG A 101 1.50 -14.97 -8.88
C ARG A 101 0.10 -14.96 -9.50
N GLY A 102 -0.90 -14.41 -8.80
CA GLY A 102 -2.24 -14.28 -9.36
C GLY A 102 -2.25 -13.44 -10.64
N ILE A 103 -1.55 -12.30 -10.62
CA ILE A 103 -1.35 -11.46 -11.81
C ILE A 103 -0.67 -12.23 -12.95
N GLU A 104 0.35 -13.03 -12.65
CA GLU A 104 1.09 -13.78 -13.67
C GLU A 104 0.28 -14.97 -14.24
N VAL A 105 -0.55 -15.63 -13.43
CA VAL A 105 -1.33 -16.83 -13.79
C VAL A 105 -2.68 -16.48 -14.42
N ASP A 106 -3.42 -15.50 -13.91
CA ASP A 106 -4.67 -14.99 -14.54
C ASP A 106 -4.43 -14.47 -15.97
N SER A 107 -3.16 -14.30 -16.33
CA SER A 107 -2.73 -13.86 -17.64
C SER A 107 -2.42 -14.99 -18.64
N ASP A 108 -2.47 -16.26 -18.23
CA ASP A 108 -2.18 -17.43 -19.07
C ASP A 108 -3.41 -18.33 -19.29
N GLU A 109 -4.59 -17.98 -18.77
CA GLU A 109 -5.82 -18.77 -18.87
C GLU A 109 -6.96 -18.01 -19.60
N GLU A 110 -6.82 -17.89 -20.93
CA GLU A 110 -7.97 -18.00 -21.87
C GLU A 110 -7.91 -19.39 -22.55
N ASP A 111 -7.76 -20.47 -21.78
CA ASP A 111 -8.06 -21.86 -22.21
C ASP A 111 -7.83 -22.82 -21.03
N ASP A 112 -8.85 -23.03 -20.20
CA ASP A 112 -9.38 -24.36 -19.89
C ASP A 112 -10.51 -24.24 -18.84
N GLU A 113 -11.74 -24.47 -19.32
CA GLU A 113 -12.84 -24.87 -18.47
C GLU A 113 -12.55 -26.24 -17.82
N GLU A 114 -13.15 -26.46 -16.65
CA GLU A 114 -13.30 -27.74 -15.94
C GLU A 114 -12.06 -28.26 -15.16
N THR A 115 -12.10 -28.44 -13.85
CA THR A 115 -13.04 -29.32 -13.16
C THR A 115 -12.99 -29.07 -11.66
N GLN A 116 -14.12 -28.65 -11.08
CA GLN A 116 -14.41 -28.91 -9.66
C GLN A 116 -14.74 -30.40 -9.53
N SER A 117 -13.90 -31.17 -8.85
CA SER A 117 -14.30 -32.50 -8.37
C SER A 117 -14.88 -32.36 -6.97
N GLU A 118 -16.21 -32.41 -6.93
CA GLU A 118 -17.04 -32.65 -5.77
C GLU A 118 -16.64 -33.95 -5.04
N GLU A 119 -16.60 -33.93 -3.71
CA GLU A 119 -16.91 -35.13 -2.93
C GLU A 119 -18.22 -34.92 -2.18
N LYS A 120 -19.24 -35.59 -2.71
CA LYS A 120 -20.53 -35.92 -2.11
C LYS A 120 -20.42 -36.35 -0.64
N ASN A 121 -21.33 -35.85 0.18
CA ASN A 121 -22.07 -36.73 1.08
C ASN A 121 -23.52 -36.26 1.21
N GLU A 122 -24.42 -37.17 0.82
CA GLU A 122 -25.87 -37.04 0.82
C GLU A 122 -26.44 -36.95 2.24
N SER A 123 -27.52 -36.17 2.41
CA SER A 123 -28.81 -36.68 2.90
C SER A 123 -29.82 -35.55 3.15
N GLY A 124 -31.02 -35.68 2.59
CA GLY A 124 -32.24 -35.12 3.20
C GLY A 124 -33.06 -34.15 2.35
N SER A 125 -33.87 -34.71 1.45
CA SER A 125 -35.22 -34.25 1.03
C SER A 125 -35.85 -33.11 1.85
N ASP A 126 -36.26 -32.02 1.20
CA ASP A 126 -37.70 -31.67 1.05
C ASP A 126 -37.92 -30.53 0.04
N GLU A 127 -38.95 -30.66 -0.79
CA GLU A 127 -39.38 -29.70 -1.79
C GLU A 127 -40.07 -28.49 -1.14
N ARG A 128 -39.73 -27.26 -1.58
CA ARG A 128 -40.71 -26.21 -1.91
C ARG A 128 -40.08 -24.89 -2.37
N ASP A 129 -40.54 -24.51 -3.56
CA ASP A 129 -40.99 -23.19 -4.01
C ASP A 129 -39.97 -22.08 -4.27
N ALA A 130 -40.15 -21.47 -5.44
CA ALA A 130 -39.34 -20.43 -6.03
C ALA A 130 -39.48 -19.11 -5.27
N GLU A 131 -38.37 -18.40 -5.07
CA GLU A 131 -38.20 -16.98 -5.45
C GLU A 131 -36.71 -16.73 -5.65
N ASP A 132 -36.37 -16.13 -6.80
CA ASP A 132 -35.02 -15.76 -7.23
C ASP A 132 -34.50 -14.61 -6.35
N PRO A 133 -33.49 -14.81 -5.48
CA PRO A 133 -32.90 -13.71 -4.74
C PRO A 133 -31.92 -12.99 -5.68
N VAL A 134 -32.33 -11.80 -6.10
CA VAL A 134 -31.48 -10.76 -6.67
C VAL A 134 -30.10 -10.75 -6.00
N ASP A 135 -29.08 -10.85 -6.85
CA ASP A 135 -27.67 -10.98 -6.54
C ASP A 135 -27.13 -9.76 -5.78
N ASP A 136 -27.28 -9.76 -4.45
CA ASP A 136 -26.66 -8.79 -3.52
C ASP A 136 -25.18 -9.14 -3.20
N ARG A 137 -24.49 -9.95 -4.02
CA ARG A 137 -23.12 -10.41 -3.74
C ARG A 137 -22.03 -9.38 -4.04
N GLU A 138 -22.36 -8.20 -4.58
CA GLU A 138 -21.35 -7.18 -4.89
C GLU A 138 -20.90 -6.36 -3.66
N PHE A 139 -21.72 -6.28 -2.61
CA PHE A 139 -21.43 -5.41 -1.45
C PHE A 139 -20.71 -6.10 -0.27
N GLU A 140 -20.69 -7.44 -0.20
CA GLU A 140 -20.07 -8.17 0.93
C GLU A 140 -18.58 -8.52 0.71
N GLU A 141 -18.08 -8.49 -0.53
CA GLU A 141 -16.68 -8.83 -0.81
C GLU A 141 -15.69 -7.72 -0.45
N GLU A 142 -16.07 -6.46 -0.63
CA GLU A 142 -15.25 -5.30 -0.27
C GLU A 142 -14.77 -5.33 1.19
N PRO A 143 -15.63 -5.50 2.22
CA PRO A 143 -15.18 -5.48 3.62
C PRO A 143 -14.18 -6.59 3.99
N ALA A 144 -14.19 -7.73 3.29
CA ALA A 144 -13.26 -8.83 3.55
C ALA A 144 -11.85 -8.54 3.01
N ARG A 145 -11.76 -7.86 1.86
CA ARG A 145 -10.50 -7.41 1.23
C ARG A 145 -9.70 -6.49 2.18
N PHE A 146 -10.38 -5.59 2.90
CA PHE A 146 -9.74 -4.58 3.76
C PHE A 146 -9.15 -5.10 5.07
N ARG A 147 -9.79 -6.09 5.71
CA ARG A 147 -9.37 -6.59 7.04
C ARG A 147 -7.94 -7.13 7.05
N LYS A 148 -7.40 -7.53 5.90
CA LYS A 148 -6.02 -8.01 5.77
C LYS A 148 -4.98 -6.91 6.02
N PHE A 149 -5.30 -5.65 5.71
CA PHE A 149 -4.42 -4.51 5.97
C PHE A 149 -4.59 -3.93 7.38
N GLU A 150 -5.79 -4.01 7.97
CA GLU A 150 -6.09 -3.45 9.29
C GLU A 150 -5.33 -4.14 10.43
N LYS A 151 -5.13 -5.46 10.34
CA LYS A 151 -4.38 -6.25 11.34
C LYS A 151 -2.90 -5.86 11.43
N ASN A 152 -2.38 -5.13 10.45
CA ASN A 152 -1.00 -4.64 10.40
C ASN A 152 -0.88 -3.13 10.66
N SER A 153 -1.91 -2.49 11.24
CA SER A 153 -1.91 -1.06 11.61
C SER A 153 -0.99 -0.76 12.81
N PHE A 154 0.29 -1.09 12.64
CA PHE A 154 1.36 -0.41 13.33
C PHE A 154 1.27 1.07 13.02
N ARG A 155 1.81 1.90 13.92
CA ARG A 155 1.68 3.35 13.89
C ARG A 155 2.21 4.03 12.62
N GLU A 156 2.85 3.24 11.76
CA GLU A 156 3.44 3.54 10.46
C GLU A 156 3.18 2.34 9.53
N PRO A 157 2.19 2.42 8.63
CA PRO A 157 1.87 1.34 7.70
C PRO A 157 3.07 0.99 6.82
N LYS A 158 3.51 -0.28 6.86
CA LYS A 158 4.62 -0.79 6.04
C LYS A 158 4.11 -1.71 4.94
N PHE A 159 4.59 -1.48 3.73
CA PHE A 159 4.30 -2.30 2.55
C PHE A 159 5.60 -2.80 1.93
N TRP A 160 5.62 -4.06 1.54
CA TRP A 160 6.60 -4.59 0.59
C TRP A 160 6.19 -4.19 -0.82
N ILE A 161 7.18 -3.90 -1.66
CA ILE A 161 7.00 -3.58 -3.06
C ILE A 161 7.65 -4.68 -3.89
N ARG A 162 6.94 -5.15 -4.92
CA ARG A 162 7.56 -5.69 -6.13
C ARG A 162 7.23 -4.75 -7.27
N TRP A 163 8.22 -4.44 -8.09
CA TRP A 163 8.02 -3.65 -9.29
C TRP A 163 8.48 -4.43 -10.49
N ASN A 164 7.90 -4.09 -11.63
CA ASN A 164 8.23 -4.69 -12.90
C ASN A 164 8.19 -3.63 -14.00
N GLY A 165 9.24 -3.54 -14.80
CA GLY A 165 9.32 -2.49 -15.81
C GLY A 165 10.58 -2.49 -16.64
N MET A 166 10.65 -1.52 -17.54
CA MET A 166 11.74 -1.37 -18.49
C MET A 166 12.67 -0.26 -18.03
N THR A 167 13.97 -0.56 -17.95
CA THR A 167 14.99 0.44 -17.68
C THR A 167 15.43 1.12 -18.98
N GLU A 168 15.85 2.38 -18.92
CA GLU A 168 16.32 3.10 -20.11
C GLU A 168 17.48 2.34 -20.80
N GLY A 169 17.30 1.98 -22.07
CA GLY A 169 18.30 1.26 -22.86
C GLY A 169 18.34 -0.27 -22.64
N ALA A 170 17.47 -0.83 -21.81
CA ALA A 170 17.31 -2.28 -21.71
C ALA A 170 16.21 -2.78 -22.65
N GLU A 171 16.45 -3.91 -23.33
CA GLU A 171 15.45 -4.57 -24.18
C GLU A 171 14.57 -5.56 -23.39
N VAL A 172 14.91 -5.81 -22.12
CA VAL A 172 14.28 -6.83 -21.29
C VAL A 172 13.62 -6.18 -20.08
N VAL A 173 12.39 -6.63 -19.79
CA VAL A 173 11.66 -6.24 -18.57
C VAL A 173 12.38 -6.80 -17.35
N THR A 174 12.59 -5.96 -16.35
CA THR A 174 13.26 -6.30 -15.09
C THR A 174 12.26 -6.26 -13.94
N SER A 175 12.51 -7.06 -12.91
CA SER A 175 11.66 -7.17 -11.73
C SER A 175 12.51 -7.24 -10.48
N ASP A 176 12.18 -6.42 -9.49
CA ASP A 176 12.94 -6.32 -8.24
C ASP A 176 12.05 -5.94 -7.06
N LEU A 177 12.65 -5.90 -5.86
CA LEU A 177 11.96 -5.69 -4.60
C LEU A 177 12.29 -4.35 -3.93
N GLY A 178 11.40 -3.96 -3.02
CA GLY A 178 11.56 -2.81 -2.14
C GLY A 178 10.59 -2.84 -0.97
N TYR A 179 10.51 -1.72 -0.26
CA TYR A 179 9.46 -1.49 0.73
C TYR A 179 9.21 0.00 0.89
N VAL A 180 8.02 0.36 1.37
CA VAL A 180 7.67 1.70 1.83
C VAL A 180 7.05 1.64 3.23
N VAL A 181 7.29 2.68 4.00
CA VAL A 181 6.76 2.89 5.34
C VAL A 181 6.15 4.28 5.38
N PHE A 182 4.83 4.35 5.55
CA PHE A 182 4.10 5.60 5.64
C PHE A 182 4.24 6.22 7.03
N SER A 183 4.44 7.54 7.05
CA SER A 183 4.40 8.36 8.26
C SER A 183 2.95 8.57 8.71
N GLY A 184 2.45 7.60 9.48
CA GLY A 184 1.09 7.59 9.99
C GLY A 184 0.03 7.14 8.98
N ASN A 185 -1.20 7.01 9.47
CA ASN A 185 -2.29 6.31 8.79
C ASN A 185 -2.91 7.09 7.61
N GLU A 186 -2.63 8.39 7.49
CA GLU A 186 -3.09 9.23 6.38
C GLU A 186 -2.20 9.11 5.12
N CYS A 187 -1.11 8.34 5.20
CA CYS A 187 -0.22 8.04 4.07
C CYS A 187 0.29 9.28 3.31
N ARG A 188 0.49 10.40 4.01
CA ARG A 188 0.90 11.67 3.40
C ARG A 188 2.36 11.73 3.01
N ASN A 189 3.22 11.02 3.72
CA ASN A 189 4.63 10.89 3.37
C ASN A 189 5.08 9.47 3.66
N PHE A 190 6.07 8.99 2.93
CA PHE A 190 6.69 7.69 3.18
C PHE A 190 8.22 7.77 3.09
N LYS A 191 8.87 6.76 3.68
CA LYS A 191 10.27 6.40 3.44
C LYS A 191 10.34 4.95 3.01
N GLY A 192 11.33 4.58 2.22
CA GLY A 192 11.43 3.24 1.69
C GLY A 192 12.76 2.96 1.02
N THR A 193 12.85 1.77 0.44
CA THR A 193 13.92 1.39 -0.46
C THR A 193 13.36 0.74 -1.70
N ILE A 194 14.16 0.75 -2.75
CA ILE A 194 13.91 0.05 -3.99
C ILE A 194 15.26 -0.45 -4.53
N THR A 195 15.26 -1.68 -5.00
CA THR A 195 16.40 -2.32 -5.65
C THR A 195 16.14 -2.34 -7.15
N CYS A 196 17.19 -2.19 -7.95
CA CYS A 196 17.20 -2.39 -9.38
C CYS A 196 18.57 -2.92 -9.79
N GLU A 197 18.67 -4.22 -10.00
CA GLU A 197 19.94 -4.87 -10.32
C GLU A 197 20.53 -4.34 -11.63
N ALA A 198 19.69 -4.15 -12.65
CA ALA A 198 20.09 -3.63 -13.96
C ALA A 198 20.72 -2.23 -13.90
N LEU A 199 20.29 -1.39 -12.95
CA LEU A 199 20.84 -0.04 -12.72
C LEU A 199 21.88 -0.01 -11.60
N GLY A 200 22.22 -1.16 -11.01
CA GLY A 200 23.16 -1.28 -9.88
C GLY A 200 22.64 -0.68 -8.58
N TRP A 201 21.33 -0.49 -8.45
CA TRP A 201 20.69 0.06 -7.26
C TRP A 201 20.43 -1.06 -6.26
N LYS A 202 21.08 -1.01 -5.10
CA LYS A 202 20.84 -1.96 -4.01
C LYS A 202 20.27 -1.23 -2.80
N ASP A 203 19.03 -1.55 -2.42
CA ASP A 203 18.32 -0.92 -1.30
C ASP A 203 18.38 0.61 -1.35
N ALA A 204 18.26 1.18 -2.54
CA ALA A 204 18.42 2.61 -2.74
C ALA A 204 17.28 3.36 -2.04
N ALA A 205 17.65 4.34 -1.21
CA ALA A 205 16.71 5.05 -0.37
C ALA A 205 15.78 5.96 -1.20
N ILE A 206 14.48 5.79 -0.96
CA ILE A 206 13.42 6.62 -1.53
C ILE A 206 12.57 7.23 -0.42
N SER A 207 12.06 8.42 -0.67
CA SER A 207 11.05 9.04 0.17
C SER A 207 10.06 9.78 -0.70
N GLY A 208 8.80 9.85 -0.29
CA GLY A 208 7.80 10.54 -1.09
C GLY A 208 6.82 11.32 -0.24
N ARG A 209 6.21 12.33 -0.86
CA ARG A 209 5.14 13.14 -0.30
C ARG A 209 3.95 13.11 -1.25
N LYS A 210 2.78 12.87 -0.69
CA LYS A 210 1.52 12.87 -1.44
C LYS A 210 1.23 14.29 -1.94
N VAL A 211 1.08 14.41 -3.26
CA VAL A 211 0.74 15.64 -3.97
C VAL A 211 -0.78 15.76 -4.06
N SER A 212 -1.46 14.68 -4.46
CA SER A 212 -2.92 14.62 -4.56
C SER A 212 -3.45 13.26 -4.13
N GLY A 213 -4.53 13.24 -3.36
CA GLY A 213 -5.32 12.03 -3.12
C GLY A 213 -6.27 11.78 -4.28
N ARG A 214 -6.50 10.52 -4.62
CA ARG A 214 -7.45 10.11 -5.66
C ARG A 214 -8.39 9.03 -5.11
N ALA A 215 -9.59 8.95 -5.69
CA ALA A 215 -10.43 7.78 -5.55
C ALA A 215 -9.78 6.59 -6.30
N PRO A 216 -10.21 5.34 -6.02
CA PRO A 216 -9.78 4.19 -6.82
C PRO A 216 -10.01 4.44 -8.31
N SER A 217 -9.09 4.01 -9.17
CA SER A 217 -9.26 4.10 -10.62
C SER A 217 -8.73 2.87 -11.35
N ASP A 218 -9.43 2.47 -12.41
CA ASP A 218 -9.06 1.36 -13.29
C ASP A 218 -8.12 1.81 -14.41
N VAL A 219 -7.10 2.59 -14.05
CA VAL A 219 -6.05 2.95 -15.00
C VAL A 219 -5.30 1.66 -15.37
N PRO A 220 -5.15 1.36 -16.68
CA PRO A 220 -4.43 0.17 -17.12
C PRO A 220 -2.95 0.28 -16.74
N ILE A 221 -2.38 -0.81 -16.20
CA ILE A 221 -0.98 -0.86 -15.78
C ILE A 221 -0.26 -1.97 -16.55
N ASN A 222 0.95 -1.73 -17.06
CA ASN A 222 1.70 -2.76 -17.79
C ASN A 222 2.62 -3.58 -16.87
N TRP A 223 2.28 -4.84 -16.64
CA TRP A 223 3.08 -5.81 -15.90
C TRP A 223 3.57 -6.91 -16.83
N ASN A 224 4.89 -7.10 -16.96
CA ASN A 224 5.51 -8.07 -17.87
C ASN A 224 5.05 -7.93 -19.34
N GLY A 225 4.74 -6.71 -19.78
CA GLY A 225 4.20 -6.45 -21.12
C GLY A 225 2.71 -6.78 -21.28
N LYS A 226 2.02 -7.17 -20.20
CA LYS A 226 0.57 -7.40 -20.16
C LYS A 226 -0.13 -6.25 -19.44
N THR A 227 -1.30 -5.85 -19.90
CA THR A 227 -2.07 -4.75 -19.30
C THR A 227 -3.02 -5.28 -18.22
N LEU A 228 -2.94 -4.74 -17.00
CA LEU A 228 -3.73 -5.10 -15.81
C LEU A 228 -4.86 -4.13 -15.51
#